data_AF-A0A7V9KD56-F1
#
_entry.id   AF-A0A7V9KD56-F1
#
_cell.length_a   1.000
_cell.length_b   1.000
_cell.length_c   1.000
_cell.angle_alpha   90.00
_cell.angle_beta   90.00
_cell.angle_gamma   90.00
#
_symmetry.space_group_name_H-M   'P 1'
#
loop_
_entity.id
_entity.type
_entity.pdbx_description
1 polymer ?
#
loop_
_entity_poly.entity_id
_entity_poly.type
_entity_poly.pdbx_seq_one_letter_code
_entity_poly.pdbx_strand_id
1 'polypeptide(L)'
;MIAAVRVLTWNLFHGRAQPPAGRPLLAEFSRALAQWEWDVALLQEVPPWCPPLLPRAPRPSEHRADLTSPNGCLPLRRAIARRKP
;
A
#
# COMPACT_ATOMS: atom_id res chain seq x y z
N MET A 1 -1.69 30.68 -13.15
CA MET A 1 -2.20 29.37 -13.63
C MET A 1 -2.24 28.43 -12.45
N ILE A 2 -3.35 27.74 -12.20
CA ILE A 2 -3.41 26.68 -11.19
C ILE A 2 -2.93 25.40 -11.87
N ALA A 3 -1.90 24.76 -11.34
CA ALA A 3 -1.44 23.47 -11.84
C ALA A 3 -2.50 22.39 -11.51
N ALA A 4 -2.81 21.52 -12.47
CA ALA A 4 -3.67 20.36 -12.22
C ALA A 4 -2.93 19.36 -11.30
N VAL A 5 -3.63 18.84 -10.29
CA VAL A 5 -3.10 17.83 -9.37
C VAL A 5 -3.72 16.47 -9.68
N ARG A 6 -2.89 15.45 -9.88
CA ARG A 6 -3.31 14.06 -10.07
C ARG A 6 -3.32 13.32 -8.74
N VAL A 7 -4.50 12.87 -8.34
CA VAL A 7 -4.70 12.09 -7.12
C VAL A 7 -5.01 10.65 -7.48
N LEU A 8 -4.20 9.73 -6.98
CA LEU A 8 -4.45 8.29 -7.03
C LEU A 8 -5.11 7.85 -5.72
N THR A 9 -6.13 7.00 -5.81
CA THR A 9 -6.66 6.29 -4.65
C THR A 9 -6.70 4.79 -4.90
N TRP A 10 -6.24 4.00 -3.93
CA TRP A 10 -6.15 2.54 -4.08
C TRP A 10 -6.24 1.79 -2.76
N ASN A 11 -7.24 0.92 -2.64
CA ASN A 11 -7.36 -0.06 -1.56
C ASN A 11 -6.50 -1.31 -1.86
N LEU A 12 -5.54 -1.62 -0.99
CA LEU A 12 -4.63 -2.77 -1.13
C LEU A 12 -5.17 -4.07 -0.48
N PHE A 13 -6.37 -4.03 0.10
CA PHE A 13 -7.06 -5.16 0.76
C PHE A 13 -6.25 -5.85 1.88
N HIS A 14 -5.36 -5.13 2.56
CA HIS A 14 -4.37 -5.71 3.48
C HIS A 14 -3.45 -6.75 2.83
N GLY A 15 -3.29 -6.67 1.50
CA GLY A 15 -2.74 -7.75 0.70
C GLY A 15 -3.51 -9.03 0.96
N ARG A 16 -4.82 -9.06 0.67
CA ARG A 16 -5.67 -10.27 0.69
C ARG A 16 -6.38 -10.35 -0.66
N ALA A 17 -5.64 -10.71 -1.68
CA ALA A 17 -6.13 -10.86 -3.03
C ALA A 17 -7.21 -11.94 -3.11
N GLN A 18 -8.10 -11.78 -4.09
CA GLN A 18 -9.10 -12.77 -4.43
C GLN A 18 -9.01 -13.07 -5.93
N PRO A 19 -8.61 -14.30 -6.32
CA PRO A 19 -8.17 -15.41 -5.46
C PRO A 19 -6.86 -15.12 -4.70
N PRO A 20 -6.56 -15.83 -3.60
CA PRO A 20 -5.32 -15.63 -2.85
C PRO A 20 -4.10 -15.83 -3.74
N ALA A 21 -3.13 -14.91 -3.67
CA ALA A 21 -1.93 -14.95 -4.49
C ALA A 21 -0.91 -16.01 -4.03
N GLY A 22 -1.01 -16.47 -2.78
CA GLY A 22 -0.09 -17.46 -2.18
C GLY A 22 1.34 -16.96 -1.93
N ARG A 23 1.64 -15.69 -2.21
CA ARG A 23 2.93 -15.03 -1.97
C ARG A 23 2.76 -13.52 -1.70
N PRO A 24 3.66 -12.87 -0.93
CA PRO A 24 3.55 -11.44 -0.67
C PRO A 24 3.47 -10.60 -1.96
N LEU A 25 2.55 -9.63 -2.01
CA LEU A 25 2.29 -8.75 -3.18
C LEU A 25 2.94 -7.37 -3.08
N LEU A 26 3.78 -7.15 -2.07
CA LEU A 26 4.38 -5.85 -1.82
C LEU A 26 5.16 -5.34 -3.03
N ALA A 27 5.95 -6.19 -3.69
CA ALA A 27 6.74 -5.81 -4.87
C ALA A 27 5.85 -5.42 -6.07
N GLU A 28 4.70 -6.06 -6.23
CA GLU A 28 3.73 -5.77 -7.27
C GLU A 28 3.04 -4.42 -7.04
N PHE A 29 2.56 -4.17 -5.81
CA PHE A 29 1.96 -2.88 -5.45
C PHE A 29 2.97 -1.74 -5.63
N SER A 30 4.19 -1.98 -5.18
CA SER A 30 5.34 -1.09 -5.36
C SER A 30 5.59 -0.75 -6.81
N ARG A 31 5.65 -1.77 -7.68
CA ARG A 31 5.88 -1.61 -9.12
C ARG A 31 4.73 -0.87 -9.79
N ALA A 32 3.48 -1.18 -9.44
CA ALA A 32 2.31 -0.51 -9.99
C ALA A 32 2.30 0.99 -9.61
N LEU A 33 2.56 1.32 -8.34
CA LEU A 33 2.66 2.71 -7.88
C LEU A 33 3.77 3.48 -8.58
N ALA A 34 4.91 2.84 -8.86
CA ALA A 34 6.03 3.48 -9.57
C ALA A 34 5.76 3.71 -11.07
N GLN A 35 4.82 2.98 -11.67
CA GLN A 35 4.47 3.08 -13.10
C GLN A 35 3.35 4.07 -13.39
N TRP A 36 2.61 4.52 -12.37
CA TRP A 36 1.51 5.45 -12.53
C TRP A 36 1.94 6.89 -12.25
N GLU A 37 1.37 7.82 -13.02
CA GLU A 37 1.55 9.26 -12.81
C GLU A 37 0.59 9.75 -11.72
N TRP A 38 1.13 10.21 -10.59
CA TRP A 38 0.38 10.81 -9.50
C TRP A 38 1.23 11.85 -8.76
N ASP A 39 0.57 12.89 -8.26
CA ASP A 39 1.17 13.89 -7.36
C ASP A 39 0.92 13.51 -5.90
N VAL A 40 -0.24 12.89 -5.63
CA VAL A 40 -0.63 12.36 -4.31
C VAL A 40 -1.26 10.98 -4.45
N ALA A 41 -0.83 10.02 -3.63
CA ALA A 41 -1.44 8.69 -3.55
C ALA A 41 -2.09 8.47 -2.18
N LEU A 42 -3.39 8.16 -2.18
CA LEU A 42 -4.19 7.85 -1.00
C LEU A 42 -4.48 6.35 -0.95
N LEU A 43 -3.71 5.64 -0.12
CA LEU A 43 -3.78 4.19 -0.04
C LEU A 43 -4.60 3.74 1.17
N GLN A 44 -5.52 2.80 0.96
CA GLN A 44 -6.36 2.22 2.01
C GLN A 44 -6.01 0.76 2.27
N GLU A 45 -6.31 0.30 3.47
CA GLU A 45 -6.04 -1.08 3.91
C GLU A 45 -4.57 -1.48 3.70
N VAL A 46 -3.65 -0.51 3.83
CA VAL A 46 -2.22 -0.79 3.75
C VAL A 46 -1.81 -1.51 5.03
N PRO A 47 -1.25 -2.73 4.96
CA PRO A 47 -0.77 -3.39 6.15
C PRO A 47 0.28 -2.53 6.85
N PRO A 48 0.27 -2.35 8.18
CA PRO A 48 1.14 -1.39 8.87
C PRO A 48 2.65 -1.66 8.74
N TRP A 49 3.04 -2.86 8.29
CA TRP A 49 4.43 -3.21 7.98
C TRP A 49 4.83 -2.94 6.51
N CYS A 50 3.90 -2.54 5.64
CA CYS A 50 4.14 -2.26 4.23
C CYS A 50 4.61 -0.83 3.92
N PRO A 51 4.09 0.25 4.56
CA PRO A 51 4.40 1.60 4.10
C PRO A 51 5.89 1.99 4.11
N PRO A 52 6.69 1.59 5.12
CA PRO A 52 8.14 1.82 5.08
C PRO A 52 8.87 1.06 3.94
N LEU A 53 8.22 0.08 3.34
CA LEU A 53 8.79 -0.81 2.32
C LEU A 53 8.24 -0.56 0.91
N LEU A 54 7.18 0.23 0.76
CA LEU A 54 6.75 0.71 -0.55
C LEU A 54 7.86 1.64 -1.07
N PRO A 55 8.43 1.40 -2.26
CA PRO A 55 9.45 2.26 -2.80
C PRO A 55 8.87 3.66 -2.93
N ARG A 56 9.73 4.64 -2.71
CA ARG A 56 9.42 6.00 -3.10
C ARG A 56 9.08 5.98 -4.59
N ALA A 57 8.09 6.77 -4.97
CA ALA A 57 7.87 7.08 -6.37
C ALA A 57 9.21 7.48 -7.03
N PRO A 58 9.30 7.59 -8.37
CA PRO A 58 10.50 8.15 -9.02
C PRO A 58 10.93 9.53 -8.49
N ARG A 59 10.13 10.18 -7.64
CA ARG A 59 10.43 11.41 -6.91
C ARG A 59 10.49 11.18 -5.40
N PRO A 60 11.26 12.00 -4.65
CA PRO A 60 11.21 12.00 -3.20
C PRO A 60 9.76 12.22 -2.73
N SER A 61 9.16 11.19 -2.15
CA SER A 61 7.78 11.23 -1.65
C SER A 61 7.79 11.19 -0.13
N GLU A 62 7.11 12.15 0.49
CA GLU A 62 6.78 12.08 1.91
C GLU A 62 5.66 11.06 2.14
N HIS A 63 5.76 10.32 3.24
CA HIS A 63 4.76 9.34 3.61
C HIS A 63 4.14 9.73 4.97
N ARG A 64 2.80 9.75 5.01
CA ARG A 64 2.04 9.81 6.26
C ARG A 64 1.05 8.63 6.27
N ALA A 65 1.04 7.90 7.38
CA ALA A 65 0.05 6.88 7.65
C ALA A 65 -0.62 7.19 8.98
N ASP A 66 -1.91 6.87 9.04
CA ASP A 66 -2.66 6.86 10.28
C ASP A 66 -3.37 5.52 10.42
N LEU A 67 -3.46 5.01 11.65
CA LEU A 67 -4.11 3.74 11.93
C LEU A 67 -5.60 4.00 12.13
N THR A 68 -6.39 3.73 11.10
CA THR A 68 -7.84 3.93 11.13
C THR A 68 -8.60 2.84 11.91
N SER A 69 -7.90 1.86 12.47
CA SER A 69 -8.47 0.75 13.26
C SER A 69 -7.49 0.31 14.36
N PRO A 70 -7.97 -0.11 15.55
CA PRO A 70 -7.13 -0.77 16.55
C PRO A 70 -6.65 -2.10 15.98
N ASN A 71 -5.42 -2.09 15.46
CA ASN A 71 -4.78 -3.24 14.85
C ASN A 71 -4.27 -4.20 15.93
N GLY A 72 -5.16 -4.82 16.69
CA GLY A 72 -4.83 -5.91 17.60
C GLY A 72 -4.16 -7.08 16.86
N CYS A 73 -3.22 -7.75 17.54
CA CYS A 73 -2.53 -8.96 17.05
C CYS A 73 -1.79 -8.78 15.70
N LEU A 74 -1.06 -7.67 15.52
CA LEU A 74 -0.24 -7.39 14.34
C LEU A 74 0.63 -8.56 13.84
N PRO A 75 1.31 -9.34 14.73
CA PRO A 75 2.11 -10.48 14.27
C PRO A 75 1.26 -11.57 13.60
N LEU A 76 0.08 -11.85 14.16
CA LEU A 76 -0.85 -12.85 13.61
C LEU A 76 -1.43 -12.38 12.28
N ARG A 77 -1.83 -11.10 12.19
CA ARG A 77 -2.31 -10.51 10.92
C ARG A 77 -1.23 -10.55 9.85
N ARG A 78 0.02 -10.26 10.20
CA ARG A 78 1.17 -10.38 9.29
C ARG A 78 1.39 -11.80 8.83
N ALA A 79 1.29 -12.78 9.73
CA ALA A 79 1.41 -14.20 9.39
C ALA A 79 0.29 -14.65 8.44
N ILE A 80 -0.95 -14.23 8.68
CA ILE A 80 -2.10 -14.54 7.80
C ILE A 80 -1.93 -13.89 6.43
N ALA A 81 -1.63 -12.58 6.37
CA ALA A 81 -1.41 -11.87 5.12
C ALA A 81 -0.23 -12.44 4.31
N ARG A 82 0.80 -13.01 4.95
CA ARG A 82 1.87 -13.73 4.24
C ARG A 82 1.43 -15.06 3.63
N ARG A 83 0.46 -15.75 4.24
CA ARG A 83 -0.03 -17.08 3.82
C ARG A 83 -1.22 -17.01 2.85
N LYS A 84 -2.06 -15.98 2.98
CA LYS A 84 -3.20 -15.69 2.08
C LYS A 84 -3.16 -14.24 1.60
N PRO A 85 -2.11 -13.88 0.85
CA PRO A 85 -1.94 -12.55 0.29
C PRO A 85 -2.87 -12.26 -0.88
#